data_AF-A0A946JZ07-F1
#
_entry.id   AF-A0A946JZ07-F1
#
_cell.length_a   1.000
_cell.length_b   1.000
_cell.length_c   1.000
_cell.angle_alpha   90.00
_cell.angle_beta   90.00
_cell.angle_gamma   90.00
#
_symmetry.space_group_name_H-M   'P 1'
#
loop_
_entity.id
_entity.type
_entity.pdbx_description
1 polymer ?
#
loop_
_entity_poly.entity_id
_entity_poly.type
_entity_poly.pdbx_seq_one_letter_code
_entity_poly.pdbx_strand_id
1 'polypeptide(L)'
;MTAASQISKILTAYYGLYQAVHILVNIRGTWILMSGSQLDFPAPPPPSGWPVEVIHFMIAIGVLDLMNAIASVFFVYAFFHRRPNAFWLGNLTLSISVYAFGLYTYWTYASNAWVAGNIWAYVFVSVTFIPILVLWCMYCYWGIRNELKFGKRA
;
A
#
# COMPACT_ATOMS: atom_id res chain seq x y z
N MET A 1 9.64 11.46 -25.15
CA MET A 1 9.57 11.13 -23.71
C MET A 1 8.54 12.06 -23.10
N THR A 2 7.40 11.54 -22.61
CA THR A 2 6.42 12.38 -21.92
C THR A 2 6.99 12.77 -20.55
N ALA A 3 7.02 14.06 -20.26
CA ALA A 3 7.35 14.51 -18.92
C ALA A 3 6.26 14.03 -17.95
N ALA A 4 6.64 13.63 -16.74
CA ALA A 4 5.69 13.31 -15.68
C ALA A 4 4.72 14.49 -15.48
N SER A 5 3.42 14.23 -15.64
CA SER A 5 2.37 15.23 -15.42
C SER A 5 2.35 15.70 -13.96
N GLN A 6 1.82 16.88 -13.68
CA GLN A 6 1.69 17.36 -12.30
C GLN A 6 0.88 16.40 -11.43
N ILE A 7 -0.18 15.81 -12.00
CA ILE A 7 -0.99 14.78 -11.34
C ILE A 7 -0.12 13.60 -10.91
N SER A 8 0.71 13.05 -11.80
CA SER A 8 1.57 11.92 -11.44
C SER A 8 2.57 12.25 -10.33
N LYS A 9 3.09 13.47 -10.29
CA LYS A 9 4.00 13.90 -9.22
C LYS A 9 3.28 13.98 -7.88
N ILE A 10 2.08 14.56 -7.84
CA ILE A 10 1.26 14.66 -6.63
C ILE A 10 0.91 13.26 -6.13
N LEU A 11 0.45 12.37 -7.01
CA LEU A 11 0.08 11.01 -6.65
C LEU A 11 1.30 10.19 -6.17
N THR A 12 2.46 10.33 -6.83
CA THR A 12 3.69 9.64 -6.36
C THR A 12 4.16 10.19 -5.01
N ALA A 13 4.07 11.50 -4.77
CA ALA A 13 4.38 12.07 -3.45
C ALA A 13 3.40 11.57 -2.38
N TYR A 14 2.10 11.53 -2.69
CA TYR A 14 1.07 10.97 -1.81
C TYR A 14 1.37 9.51 -1.48
N TYR A 15 1.72 8.71 -2.48
CA TYR A 15 2.08 7.30 -2.29
C TYR A 15 3.31 7.15 -1.38
N GLY A 16 4.32 8.00 -1.53
CA GLY A 16 5.48 8.03 -0.64
C GLY A 16 5.11 8.35 0.80
N LEU A 17 4.25 9.35 1.01
CA LEU A 17 3.75 9.68 2.35
C LEU A 17 2.93 8.54 2.95
N TYR A 18 2.02 7.96 2.18
CA TYR A 18 1.21 6.81 2.59
C TYR A 18 2.10 5.65 3.04
N GLN A 19 3.13 5.31 2.25
CA GLN A 19 4.06 4.23 2.57
C GLN A 19 4.96 4.54 3.76
N ALA A 20 5.39 5.79 3.93
CA ALA A 20 6.13 6.20 5.13
C ALA A 20 5.28 6.05 6.41
N VAL A 21 4.00 6.42 6.36
CA VAL A 21 3.06 6.16 7.46
C VAL A 21 2.87 4.66 7.66
N HIS A 22 2.78 3.88 6.58
CA HIS A 22 2.61 2.44 6.64
C HIS A 22 3.76 1.72 7.36
N ILE A 23 5.00 2.19 7.18
CA ILE A 23 6.17 1.69 7.94
C ILE A 23 5.93 1.85 9.44
N LEU A 24 5.49 3.03 9.89
CA LEU A 24 5.25 3.31 11.31
C LEU A 24 4.11 2.43 11.85
N VAL A 25 3.04 2.27 11.08
CA VAL A 25 1.89 1.42 11.44
C VAL A 25 2.29 -0.04 11.57
N ASN A 26 3.06 -0.59 10.62
CA ASN A 26 3.52 -1.98 10.65
C ASN A 26 4.51 -2.25 11.79
N ILE A 27 5.38 -1.29 12.11
CA ILE A 27 6.27 -1.39 13.28
C ILE A 27 5.44 -1.41 14.58
N ARG A 28 4.45 -0.52 14.71
CA ARG A 28 3.52 -0.54 15.86
C ARG A 28 2.74 -1.84 15.95
N GLY A 29 2.21 -2.34 14.83
CA GLY A 29 1.48 -3.61 14.79
C GLY A 29 2.33 -4.79 15.26
N THR A 30 3.59 -4.84 14.80
CA THR A 30 4.58 -5.82 15.27
C THR A 30 4.79 -5.73 16.79
N TRP A 31 4.97 -4.53 17.32
CA TRP A 31 5.15 -4.32 18.77
C TRP A 31 3.95 -4.82 19.59
N ILE A 32 2.72 -4.50 19.16
CA ILE A 32 1.47 -4.91 19.83
C ILE A 32 1.30 -6.43 19.85
N LEU A 33 1.63 -7.08 18.73
CA LEU A 33 1.63 -8.54 18.65
C LEU A 33 2.65 -9.15 19.63
N MET A 34 3.85 -8.58 19.69
CA MET A 34 4.90 -9.04 20.62
C MET A 34 4.53 -8.83 22.09
N SER A 35 3.68 -7.83 22.41
CA SER A 35 3.18 -7.60 23.76
C SER A 35 1.95 -8.44 24.13
N GLY A 36 1.54 -9.39 23.28
CA GLY A 36 0.39 -10.27 23.52
C GLY A 36 -0.96 -9.54 23.47
N SER A 37 -0.99 -8.36 22.84
CA SER A 37 -2.20 -7.54 22.70
C SER A 37 -2.90 -7.83 21.36
N GLN A 38 -4.18 -7.46 21.25
CA GLN A 38 -4.92 -7.61 19.99
C GLN A 38 -4.56 -6.51 18.99
N LEU A 39 -4.47 -6.87 17.70
CA LEU A 39 -4.33 -5.91 16.61
C LEU A 39 -5.57 -5.02 16.53
N ASP A 40 -5.41 -3.74 16.86
CA ASP A 40 -6.49 -2.76 17.04
C ASP A 40 -6.51 -1.66 15.97
N PHE A 41 -5.43 -1.49 15.21
CA PHE A 41 -5.26 -0.38 14.27
C PHE A 41 -4.33 -0.76 13.11
N PRO A 42 -4.62 -0.30 11.88
CA PRO A 42 -5.71 0.59 11.46
C PRO A 42 -7.05 -0.13 11.26
N ALA A 43 -7.09 -1.44 11.49
CA ALA A 43 -8.26 -2.28 11.34
C ALA A 43 -8.62 -2.88 12.71
N PRO A 44 -9.62 -2.32 13.42
CA PRO A 44 -10.07 -2.90 14.68
C PRO A 44 -10.58 -4.34 14.47
N PRO A 45 -10.54 -5.23 15.47
CA PRO A 45 -11.07 -6.58 15.33
C PRO A 45 -12.61 -6.58 15.24
N PRO A 46 -13.22 -7.64 14.69
CA PRO A 46 -14.65 -7.90 14.92
C PRO A 46 -14.92 -8.12 16.42
N PRO A 47 -16.18 -8.00 16.90
CA PRO A 47 -16.53 -8.18 18.31
C PRO A 47 -16.10 -9.52 18.92
N SER A 48 -16.04 -10.58 18.11
CA SER A 48 -15.59 -11.92 18.52
C SER A 48 -14.07 -12.09 18.53
N GLY A 49 -13.30 -11.07 18.12
CA GLY A 49 -11.87 -11.17 17.86
C GLY A 49 -11.54 -11.78 16.50
N TRP A 50 -10.29 -11.63 16.06
CA TRP A 50 -9.81 -12.18 14.80
C TRP A 50 -9.74 -13.72 14.86
N PRO A 51 -10.24 -14.43 13.82
CA PRO A 51 -9.94 -15.84 13.63
C PRO A 51 -8.43 -16.06 13.51
N VAL A 52 -7.91 -17.20 13.98
CA VAL A 52 -6.46 -17.48 14.01
C VAL A 52 -5.84 -17.46 12.61
N GLU A 53 -6.58 -17.92 11.61
CA GLU A 53 -6.16 -17.91 10.20
C GLU A 53 -5.96 -16.49 9.69
N VAL A 54 -6.84 -15.57 10.11
CA VAL A 54 -6.78 -14.16 9.74
C VAL A 54 -5.61 -13.47 10.42
N ILE A 55 -5.30 -13.82 11.68
CA ILE A 55 -4.13 -13.29 12.39
C ILE A 55 -2.84 -13.68 11.64
N HIS A 56 -2.66 -14.96 11.33
CA HIS A 56 -1.48 -15.43 10.58
C HIS A 56 -1.36 -14.71 9.23
N PHE A 57 -2.49 -14.52 8.55
CA PHE A 57 -2.56 -13.81 7.30
C PHE A 57 -2.17 -12.33 7.43
N MET A 58 -2.73 -11.62 8.41
CA MET A 58 -2.41 -10.21 8.69
C MET A 58 -0.94 -10.02 9.03
N ILE A 59 -0.33 -10.97 9.75
CA ILE A 59 1.12 -10.97 10.03
C ILE A 59 1.91 -11.13 8.73
N ALA A 60 1.56 -12.12 7.89
CA ALA A 60 2.24 -12.36 6.63
C ALA A 60 2.15 -11.15 5.68
N ILE A 61 0.97 -10.54 5.58
CA ILE A 61 0.78 -9.28 4.84
C ILE A 61 1.58 -8.15 5.46
N GLY A 62 1.54 -7.97 6.78
CA GLY A 62 2.26 -6.88 7.45
C GLY A 62 3.76 -6.90 7.16
N VAL A 63 4.37 -8.09 7.09
CA VAL A 63 5.78 -8.26 6.67
C VAL A 63 5.97 -7.84 5.20
N LEU A 64 5.12 -8.33 4.29
CA LEU A 64 5.20 -7.99 2.87
C LEU A 64 5.00 -6.48 2.65
N ASP A 65 4.05 -5.88 3.36
CA ASP A 65 3.74 -4.47 3.30
C ASP A 65 4.90 -3.62 3.85
N LEU A 66 5.57 -4.07 4.92
CA LEU A 66 6.76 -3.36 5.41
C LEU A 66 7.89 -3.39 4.37
N MET A 67 8.14 -4.55 3.76
CA MET A 67 9.13 -4.68 2.68
C MET A 67 8.76 -3.80 1.47
N ASN A 68 7.48 -3.82 1.08
CA ASN A 68 6.99 -3.01 -0.03
C ASN A 68 7.02 -1.51 0.27
N ALA A 69 6.72 -1.10 1.50
CA ALA A 69 6.76 0.30 1.90
C ALA A 69 8.18 0.87 1.82
N ILE A 70 9.19 0.10 2.27
CA ILE A 70 10.60 0.45 2.10
C ILE A 70 10.96 0.56 0.62
N ALA A 71 10.60 -0.44 -0.20
CA ALA A 71 10.82 -0.41 -1.65
C ALA A 71 10.11 0.78 -2.33
N SER A 72 8.95 1.18 -1.82
CA SER A 72 8.15 2.30 -2.32
C SER A 72 8.81 3.65 -2.05
N VAL A 73 9.49 3.81 -0.91
CA VAL A 73 10.30 5.01 -0.63
C VAL A 73 11.43 5.12 -1.66
N PHE A 74 12.10 4.02 -1.98
CA PHE A 74 13.11 4.00 -3.05
C PHE A 74 12.52 4.29 -4.42
N PHE A 75 11.32 3.77 -4.72
CA PHE A 75 10.59 4.11 -5.94
C PHE A 75 10.33 5.61 -6.05
N VAL A 76 9.81 6.24 -4.99
CA VAL A 76 9.49 7.68 -4.97
C VAL A 76 10.76 8.51 -5.20
N TYR A 77 11.86 8.16 -4.52
CA TYR A 77 13.16 8.77 -4.79
C TYR A 77 13.57 8.60 -6.26
N ALA A 78 13.49 7.38 -6.80
CA ALA A 78 13.85 7.06 -8.17
C ALA A 78 13.01 7.85 -9.19
N PHE A 79 11.71 8.01 -8.93
CA PHE A 79 10.77 8.76 -9.77
C PHE A 79 11.16 10.24 -9.87
N PHE A 80 11.37 10.91 -8.74
CA PHE A 80 11.72 12.34 -8.73
C PHE A 80 13.12 12.62 -9.28
N HIS A 81 14.05 11.67 -9.14
CA HIS A 81 15.40 11.75 -9.70
C HIS A 81 15.53 11.16 -11.11
N ARG A 82 14.40 10.80 -11.75
CA ARG A 82 14.32 10.25 -13.11
C ARG A 82 15.28 9.06 -13.34
N ARG A 83 15.45 8.20 -12.33
CA ARG A 83 16.30 7.01 -12.43
C ARG A 83 15.71 6.00 -13.42
N PRO A 84 16.53 5.28 -14.20
CA PRO A 84 16.04 4.39 -15.26
C PRO A 84 15.16 3.24 -14.74
N ASN A 85 15.36 2.82 -13.50
CA ASN A 85 14.58 1.76 -12.84
C ASN A 85 13.27 2.25 -12.19
N ALA A 86 12.98 3.55 -12.20
CA ALA A 86 11.81 4.11 -11.51
C ALA A 86 10.48 3.55 -12.04
N PHE A 87 10.39 3.27 -13.35
CA PHE A 87 9.19 2.69 -13.93
C PHE A 87 8.95 1.26 -13.44
N TRP A 88 10.00 0.43 -13.47
CA TRP A 88 9.93 -0.95 -13.01
C TRP A 88 9.61 -1.04 -11.51
N LEU A 89 10.31 -0.24 -10.69
CA LEU A 89 10.05 -0.17 -9.25
C LEU A 89 8.62 0.31 -8.95
N GLY A 90 8.12 1.30 -9.67
CA GLY A 90 6.75 1.79 -9.51
C GLY A 90 5.71 0.72 -9.84
N ASN A 91 5.85 0.03 -10.98
CA ASN A 91 4.95 -1.07 -11.33
C ASN A 91 4.93 -2.18 -10.28
N LEU A 92 6.13 -2.60 -9.82
CA LEU A 92 6.24 -3.65 -8.82
C LEU A 92 5.57 -3.24 -7.51
N THR A 93 5.95 -2.09 -6.96
CA THR A 93 5.50 -1.64 -5.65
C THR A 93 4.01 -1.31 -5.61
N LEU A 94 3.50 -0.62 -6.64
CA LEU A 94 2.08 -0.31 -6.76
C LEU A 94 1.24 -1.59 -6.93
N SER A 95 1.72 -2.57 -7.71
CA SER A 95 1.00 -3.83 -7.89
C SER A 95 0.94 -4.64 -6.58
N ILE A 96 2.03 -4.67 -5.82
CA ILE A 96 2.03 -5.29 -4.48
C ILE A 96 1.03 -4.57 -3.57
N SER A 97 1.00 -3.24 -3.58
CA SER A 97 0.02 -2.47 -2.80
C SER A 97 -1.42 -2.78 -3.16
N VAL A 98 -1.77 -2.82 -4.45
CA VAL A 98 -3.14 -3.14 -4.89
C VAL A 98 -3.53 -4.56 -4.53
N TYR A 99 -2.61 -5.51 -4.70
CA TYR A 99 -2.82 -6.91 -4.29
C TYR A 99 -3.05 -7.03 -2.77
N ALA A 100 -2.19 -6.42 -1.95
CA ALA A 100 -2.31 -6.43 -0.50
C ALA A 100 -3.60 -5.77 -0.03
N PHE A 101 -4.01 -4.66 -0.67
CA PHE A 101 -5.28 -3.99 -0.37
C PHE A 101 -6.50 -4.88 -0.67
N GLY A 102 -6.50 -5.58 -1.81
CA GLY A 102 -7.58 -6.51 -2.15
C GLY A 102 -7.70 -7.66 -1.15
N LEU A 103 -6.56 -8.21 -0.75
CA LEU A 103 -6.47 -9.24 0.28
C LEU A 103 -6.94 -8.76 1.66
N TYR A 104 -6.48 -7.60 2.10
CA TYR A 104 -6.94 -6.96 3.33
C TYR A 104 -8.46 -6.77 3.32
N THR A 105 -9.01 -6.27 2.20
CA THR A 105 -10.45 -6.05 2.03
C THR A 105 -11.22 -7.38 2.13
N TYR A 106 -10.74 -8.43 1.47
CA TYR A 106 -11.37 -9.75 1.52
C TYR A 106 -11.47 -10.30 2.95
N TRP A 107 -10.36 -10.34 3.68
CA TRP A 107 -10.34 -10.94 5.03
C TRP A 107 -11.09 -10.12 6.07
N THR A 108 -11.04 -8.80 5.97
CA THR A 108 -11.79 -7.91 6.87
C THR A 108 -13.29 -8.01 6.62
N TYR A 109 -13.70 -8.15 5.35
CA TYR A 109 -15.09 -8.41 4.98
C TYR A 109 -15.55 -9.79 5.47
N ALA A 110 -14.79 -10.85 5.16
CA ALA A 110 -15.12 -12.23 5.54
C ALA A 110 -15.20 -12.44 7.06
N SER A 111 -14.46 -11.66 7.84
CA SER A 111 -14.47 -11.71 9.31
C SER A 111 -15.57 -10.86 9.95
N ASN A 112 -16.41 -10.18 9.15
CA ASN A 112 -17.40 -9.20 9.63
C ASN A 112 -16.78 -8.08 10.50
N ALA A 113 -15.51 -7.71 10.24
CA ALA A 113 -14.79 -6.81 11.12
C ALA A 113 -15.30 -5.35 11.07
N TRP A 114 -16.01 -5.01 9.99
CA TRP A 114 -16.63 -3.71 9.72
C TRP A 114 -17.95 -3.45 10.44
N VAL A 115 -18.51 -4.44 11.15
CA VAL A 115 -19.77 -4.29 11.91
C VAL A 115 -19.54 -3.61 13.25
N ALA A 116 -20.59 -3.50 14.08
CA ALA A 116 -20.51 -3.02 15.47
C ALA A 116 -19.84 -1.64 15.65
N GLY A 117 -20.04 -0.74 14.68
CA GLY A 117 -19.51 0.63 14.73
C GLY A 117 -18.13 0.82 14.10
N ASN A 118 -17.46 -0.25 13.64
CA ASN A 118 -16.12 -0.16 13.07
C ASN A 118 -16.07 0.33 11.61
N ILE A 119 -17.22 0.44 10.93
CA ILE A 119 -17.31 0.73 9.48
C ILE A 119 -16.44 1.92 9.04
N TRP A 120 -16.38 2.97 9.85
CA TRP A 120 -15.63 4.19 9.51
C TRP A 120 -14.12 3.98 9.45
N ALA A 121 -13.56 3.04 10.24
CA ALA A 121 -12.15 2.70 10.16
C ALA A 121 -11.81 2.07 8.80
N TYR A 122 -12.64 1.14 8.32
CA TYR A 122 -12.45 0.47 7.03
C TYR A 122 -12.71 1.39 5.84
N VAL A 123 -13.71 2.27 5.94
CA VAL A 123 -13.97 3.30 4.93
C VAL A 123 -12.78 4.25 4.85
N PHE A 124 -12.21 4.67 6.00
CA PHE A 124 -11.03 5.52 6.02
C PHE A 124 -9.83 4.86 5.30
N VAL A 125 -9.53 3.60 5.61
CA VAL A 125 -8.46 2.85 4.93
C VAL A 125 -8.74 2.76 3.42
N SER A 126 -9.98 2.47 3.03
CA SER A 126 -10.35 2.33 1.61
C SER A 126 -10.24 3.65 0.84
N VAL A 127 -10.72 4.75 1.42
CA VAL A 127 -10.70 6.08 0.79
C VAL A 127 -9.28 6.60 0.65
N THR A 128 -8.45 6.42 1.67
CA THR A 128 -7.03 6.81 1.61
C THR A 128 -6.24 6.00 0.57
N PHE A 129 -6.73 4.82 0.18
CA PHE A 129 -6.12 4.02 -0.88
C PHE A 129 -6.49 4.47 -2.31
N ILE A 130 -7.55 5.25 -2.51
CA ILE A 130 -8.03 5.66 -3.84
C ILE A 130 -6.95 6.35 -4.69
N PRO A 131 -6.16 7.33 -4.19
CA PRO A 131 -5.11 7.95 -5.00
C PRO A 131 -4.05 6.95 -5.50
N ILE A 132 -3.83 5.87 -4.75
CA ILE A 132 -2.85 4.83 -5.07
C ILE A 132 -3.38 3.94 -6.19
N LEU A 133 -4.68 3.62 -6.19
CA LEU A 133 -5.35 2.94 -7.30
C LEU A 133 -5.26 3.77 -8.59
N VAL A 134 -5.49 5.08 -8.51
CA VAL A 134 -5.37 5.97 -9.67
C VAL A 134 -3.92 5.96 -10.20
N LEU A 135 -2.93 6.06 -9.32
CA LEU A 135 -1.52 5.99 -9.71
C LEU A 135 -1.15 4.65 -10.37
N TRP A 136 -1.63 3.54 -9.81
CA TRP A 136 -1.42 2.21 -10.37
C TRP A 136 -2.02 2.09 -11.78
N CYS A 137 -3.25 2.56 -11.99
CA CYS A 137 -3.88 2.59 -13.32
C CYS A 137 -3.05 3.39 -14.34
N MET A 138 -2.47 4.52 -13.93
CA MET A 138 -1.58 5.31 -14.79
C MET A 138 -0.32 4.52 -15.17
N TYR A 139 0.28 3.81 -14.22
CA TYR A 139 1.45 2.97 -14.45
C TYR A 139 1.15 1.79 -15.39
N CYS A 140 0.01 1.11 -15.21
CA CYS A 140 -0.47 0.08 -16.13
C CYS A 140 -0.67 0.63 -17.55
N TYR A 141 -1.37 1.78 -17.67
CA TYR A 141 -1.58 2.43 -18.96
C TYR A 141 -0.25 2.77 -19.66
N TRP A 142 0.70 3.36 -18.94
CA TRP A 142 2.02 3.68 -19.49
C TRP A 142 2.82 2.45 -19.89
N GLY A 143 2.68 1.33 -19.15
CA GLY A 143 3.31 0.06 -19.47
C GLY A 143 2.80 -0.53 -20.77
N ILE A 144 1.47 -0.55 -20.94
CA ILE A 144 0.82 -1.03 -22.16
C ILE A 144 1.23 -0.18 -23.38
N ARG A 145 1.35 1.13 -23.18
CA ARG A 145 1.62 2.08 -24.26
C ARG A 145 3.11 2.37 -24.51
N ASN A 146 4.01 1.85 -23.69
CA ASN A 146 5.46 2.16 -23.71
C ASN A 146 5.77 3.67 -23.61
N GLU A 147 4.91 4.45 -22.93
CA GLU A 147 4.96 5.91 -22.93
C GLU A 147 5.90 6.49 -21.86
N LEU A 148 6.09 5.80 -20.73
CA LEU A 148 6.97 6.25 -19.65
C LEU A 148 8.33 5.55 -19.73
N LYS A 149 9.31 6.21 -20.37
CA LYS A 149 10.71 5.78 -20.39
C LYS A 149 11.56 6.79 -19.62
N PHE A 150 12.02 6.42 -18.43
CA PHE A 150 13.10 7.15 -17.76
C PHE A 150 14.42 6.82 -18.47
N GLY A 151 15.25 7.84 -18.70
CA GLY A 151 16.26 7.87 -19.77
C GLY A 151 17.08 6.59 -19.97
N LYS A 152 17.43 6.30 -21.23
CA LYS A 152 18.54 5.39 -21.52
C LYS A 152 19.80 6.02 -20.93
N ARG A 153 20.56 5.28 -20.12
CA ARG A 153 21.95 5.67 -19.85
C ARG A 153 22.66 5.77 -21.20
N ALA A 154 23.25 6.93 -21.48
CA ALA A 154 24.29 7.05 -22.49
C ALA A 154 25.50 6.22 -22.06
#